data_AF-A0A6C0HW57-F1
#
_entry.id   AF-A0A6C0HW57-F1
#
_cell.length_a   1.000
_cell.length_b   1.000
_cell.length_c   1.000
_cell.angle_alpha   90.00
_cell.angle_beta   90.00
_cell.angle_gamma   90.00
#
_symmetry.space_group_name_H-M   'P 1'
#
loop_
_entity.id
_entity.type
_entity.pdbx_description
1 polymer ?
#
loop_
_entity_poly.entity_id
_entity_poly.type
_entity_poly.pdbx_seq_one_letter_code
_entity_poly.pdbx_strand_id
1 'polypeptide(L)'
;MNKQPISAIAVFDDKKIKGVVKFTEDSKSNSVRIDIQIEGLKKNFLHGFHVHESGDLTGKCESMCAHFTPFLISNAHFEIRFINNPF
;
A
#
# COMPACT_ATOMS: atom_id res chain seq x y z
N MET A 1 30.32 -1.49 -2.41
CA MET A 1 29.27 -2.41 -2.89
C MET A 1 28.01 -1.59 -3.09
N ASN A 2 27.45 -1.53 -4.30
CA ASN A 2 26.15 -0.89 -4.52
C ASN A 2 25.08 -1.76 -3.86
N LYS A 3 24.63 -1.35 -2.67
CA LYS A 3 23.54 -2.01 -1.97
C LYS A 3 22.28 -1.78 -2.79
N GLN A 4 21.68 -2.85 -3.30
CA GLN A 4 20.39 -2.77 -3.97
C GLN A 4 19.38 -2.12 -3.01
N PRO A 5 18.49 -1.22 -3.50
CA PRO A 5 17.48 -0.62 -2.66
C PRO A 5 16.55 -1.70 -2.10
N ILE A 6 16.20 -1.58 -0.82
CA ILE A 6 15.25 -2.49 -0.16
C ILE A 6 13.87 -2.21 -0.76
N SER A 7 13.20 -3.27 -1.22
CA SER A 7 11.90 -3.15 -1.87
C SER A 7 10.98 -4.30 -1.50
N ALA A 8 9.67 -4.02 -1.54
CA ALA A 8 8.60 -4.98 -1.31
C ALA A 8 7.46 -4.76 -2.31
N ILE A 9 6.59 -5.76 -2.45
CA ILE A 9 5.47 -5.77 -3.40
C ILE A 9 4.22 -6.35 -2.75
N ALA A 10 3.07 -5.72 -2.98
CA ALA A 10 1.75 -6.26 -2.68
C ALA A 10 0.95 -6.39 -3.97
N VAL A 11 0.27 -7.53 -4.15
CA VAL A 11 -0.48 -7.84 -5.37
C VAL A 11 -1.96 -7.95 -5.04
N PHE A 12 -2.78 -7.23 -5.80
CA PHE A 12 -4.23 -7.31 -5.77
C PHE A 12 -4.68 -8.18 -6.94
N ASP A 13 -5.31 -9.32 -6.64
CA ASP A 13 -5.84 -10.25 -7.65
C ASP A 13 -7.27 -10.69 -7.30
N ASP A 14 -8.17 -9.71 -7.21
CA ASP A 14 -9.60 -9.96 -7.11
C ASP A 14 -10.24 -10.00 -8.52
N LYS A 15 -11.47 -10.52 -8.62
CA LYS A 15 -12.23 -10.56 -9.88
C LYS A 15 -12.48 -9.16 -10.46
N LYS A 16 -12.66 -8.14 -9.62
CA LYS A 16 -12.97 -6.77 -10.06
C LYS A 16 -11.82 -5.80 -9.92
N ILE A 17 -10.97 -5.99 -8.91
CA ILE A 17 -9.84 -5.10 -8.59
C ILE A 17 -8.54 -5.88 -8.80
N LYS A 18 -7.69 -5.36 -9.68
CA LYS A 18 -6.37 -5.94 -9.98
C LYS A 18 -5.32 -4.87 -9.93
N GLY A 19 -4.12 -5.22 -9.51
CA GLY A 19 -3.04 -4.25 -9.44
C GLY A 19 -1.85 -4.68 -8.62
N VAL A 20 -0.86 -3.79 -8.59
CA VAL A 20 0.39 -3.97 -7.88
C VAL A 20 0.70 -2.69 -7.12
N VAL A 21 1.18 -2.85 -5.90
CA VAL A 21 1.80 -1.78 -5.12
C VAL A 21 3.24 -2.14 -4.84
N LYS A 22 4.15 -1.26 -5.19
CA LYS A 22 5.58 -1.40 -4.92
C LYS A 22 6.01 -0.42 -3.85
N PHE A 23 6.72 -0.94 -2.85
CA PHE A 23 7.35 -0.16 -1.79
C PHE A 23 8.85 -0.16 -2.02
N THR A 24 9.48 1.01 -1.99
CA THR A 24 10.93 1.14 -2.10
C THR A 24 11.45 2.05 -1.00
N GLU A 25 12.39 1.56 -0.20
CA GLU A 25 13.05 2.37 0.82
C GLU A 25 13.93 3.43 0.15
N ASP A 26 13.67 4.70 0.47
CA ASP A 26 14.55 5.81 0.13
C ASP A 26 15.41 6.18 1.33
N SER A 27 16.63 5.63 1.33
CA SER A 27 17.62 5.85 2.39
C SER A 27 18.08 7.31 2.52
N LYS A 28 17.87 8.15 1.49
CA LYS A 28 18.28 9.56 1.53
C LYS A 28 17.27 10.42 2.28
N SER A 29 15.98 10.14 2.09
CA SER A 29 14.89 10.88 2.72
C SER A 29 14.36 10.20 3.99
N ASN A 30 14.87 9.02 4.34
CA ASN A 30 14.37 8.18 5.42
C ASN A 30 12.86 7.94 5.30
N SER A 31 12.41 7.67 4.07
CA SER A 31 11.00 7.48 3.73
C SER A 31 10.80 6.25 2.84
N VAL A 32 9.56 5.82 2.67
CA VAL A 32 9.20 4.75 1.74
C VAL A 32 8.44 5.36 0.57
N ARG A 33 8.96 5.18 -0.62
CA ARG A 33 8.24 5.49 -1.86
C ARG A 33 7.25 4.37 -2.14
N ILE A 34 6.00 4.75 -2.42
CA ILE A 34 4.90 3.84 -2.75
C ILE A 34 4.44 4.14 -4.17
N ASP A 35 4.65 3.20 -5.09
CA ASP A 35 4.16 3.27 -6.46
C ASP A 35 2.95 2.33 -6.59
N ILE A 36 1.77 2.88 -6.93
CA ILE A 36 0.48 2.17 -6.95
C ILE A 36 -0.03 2.12 -8.39
N GLN A 37 -0.29 0.91 -8.89
CA GLN A 37 -0.99 0.68 -10.16
C GLN A 37 -2.17 -0.26 -9.90
N ILE A 38 -3.38 0.29 -9.83
CA ILE A 38 -4.61 -0.47 -9.54
C ILE A 38 -5.68 -0.10 -10.57
N GLU A 39 -6.36 -1.13 -11.08
CA GLU A 39 -7.46 -1.04 -12.04
C GLU A 39 -8.78 -1.52 -11.42
N GLY A 40 -9.91 -1.08 -11.99
CA GLY A 40 -11.25 -1.50 -11.57
C GLY A 40 -11.88 -0.67 -10.45
N LEU A 41 -11.17 0.32 -9.91
CA LEU A 41 -11.71 1.26 -8.92
C LEU A 41 -12.81 2.15 -9.53
N LYS A 42 -13.81 2.51 -8.72
CA LYS A 42 -14.84 3.47 -9.14
C LYS A 42 -14.19 4.84 -9.40
N LYS A 43 -14.38 5.36 -10.61
CA LYS A 43 -13.91 6.70 -11.00
C LYS A 43 -14.60 7.78 -10.17
N ASN A 44 -13.91 8.91 -9.97
CA ASN A 44 -14.42 10.10 -9.27
C ASN A 44 -14.80 9.89 -7.79
N PHE A 45 -14.25 8.85 -7.15
CA PHE A 45 -14.35 8.64 -5.71
C PHE A 45 -12.96 8.54 -5.10
N LEU A 46 -12.82 8.97 -3.85
CA LEU A 46 -11.64 8.69 -3.04
C LEU A 46 -11.73 7.27 -2.50
N HIS A 47 -10.64 6.53 -2.58
CA HIS A 47 -10.51 5.17 -2.05
C HIS A 47 -9.47 5.20 -0.93
N GLY A 48 -9.82 4.68 0.24
CA GLY A 48 -8.87 4.53 1.35
C GLY A 48 -7.80 3.50 1.00
N PHE A 49 -6.57 3.76 1.42
CA PHE A 49 -5.44 2.84 1.25
C PHE A 49 -4.70 2.72 2.58
N HIS A 50 -4.61 1.50 3.09
CA HIS A 50 -4.09 1.22 4.42
C HIS A 50 -3.20 -0.01 4.40
N VAL A 51 -2.26 -0.08 5.34
CA VAL A 51 -1.56 -1.32 5.69
C VAL A 51 -2.30 -1.93 6.87
N HIS A 52 -2.67 -3.20 6.74
CA HIS A 52 -3.33 -3.96 7.80
C HIS A 52 -2.29 -4.67 8.69
N GLU A 53 -2.66 -4.97 9.94
CA GLU A 53 -1.75 -5.62 10.90
C GLU A 53 -1.45 -7.09 10.55
N SER A 54 -2.37 -7.75 9.83
CA SER A 54 -2.23 -9.14 9.39
C SER A 54 -2.14 -9.22 7.87
N GLY A 55 -1.19 -10.03 7.39
CA GLY A 55 -1.08 -10.44 5.99
C GLY A 55 -1.84 -11.73 5.68
N ASP A 56 -2.71 -12.20 6.58
CA ASP A 56 -3.52 -13.40 6.38
C ASP A 56 -4.65 -13.13 5.38
N LEU A 57 -4.57 -13.81 4.24
CA LEU A 57 -5.57 -13.74 3.16
C LEU A 57 -6.48 -14.99 3.12
N THR A 58 -6.44 -15.89 4.11
CA THR A 58 -7.25 -17.13 4.13
C THR A 58 -8.75 -16.85 4.10
N GLY A 59 -9.21 -15.80 4.78
CA GLY A 59 -10.56 -15.24 4.71
C GLY A 59 -10.66 -13.99 3.81
N LYS A 60 -9.74 -13.84 2.86
CA LYS A 60 -9.56 -12.62 2.05
C LYS A 60 -9.36 -11.39 2.95
N CYS A 61 -10.14 -10.33 2.73
CA CYS A 61 -10.02 -9.08 3.47
C CYS A 61 -10.50 -9.17 4.93
N GLU A 62 -11.35 -10.16 5.27
CA GLU A 62 -11.90 -10.29 6.62
C GLU A 62 -10.86 -10.76 7.65
N SER A 63 -9.83 -11.48 7.20
CA SER A 63 -8.73 -11.98 8.03
C SER A 63 -7.56 -11.00 8.19
N MET A 64 -7.63 -9.82 7.58
CA MET A 64 -6.54 -8.83 7.63
C MET A 64 -6.54 -8.01 8.93
N CYS A 65 -7.57 -8.15 9.76
CA CYS A 65 -7.70 -7.47 11.05
C CYS A 65 -7.60 -5.92 10.95
N ALA A 66 -7.17 -5.22 12.01
CA ALA A 66 -7.18 -3.76 12.08
C ALA A 66 -6.05 -3.09 11.26
N HIS A 67 -6.05 -1.76 11.22
CA HIS A 67 -4.93 -1.00 10.64
C HIS A 67 -3.63 -1.24 11.41
N PHE A 68 -2.53 -1.47 10.70
CA PHE A 68 -1.21 -1.60 11.30
C PHE A 68 -0.82 -0.30 12.01
N THR A 69 -0.80 -0.34 13.34
CA THR A 69 -0.54 0.82 14.19
C THR A 69 0.54 0.46 15.21
N PRO A 70 1.83 0.52 14.84
CA PRO A 70 2.92 0.03 15.69
C PRO A 70 3.08 0.82 17.00
N PHE A 71 2.55 2.05 17.06
CA PHE A 71 2.65 2.93 18.22
C PHE A 71 1.33 3.11 18.99
N LEU A 72 0.30 2.29 18.71
CA LEU A 72 -1.03 2.36 19.34
C LEU A 72 -1.75 3.73 19.23
N ILE A 73 -1.31 4.59 18.30
CA ILE A 73 -1.96 5.86 18.01
C ILE A 73 -3.06 5.60 16.98
N SER A 74 -4.33 5.72 17.37
CA SER A 74 -5.51 5.35 16.57
C SER A 74 -5.64 6.01 15.18
N ASN A 75 -4.73 6.91 14.79
CA ASN A 75 -4.73 7.65 13.55
C ASN A 75 -3.33 7.71 12.92
N ALA A 76 -2.66 6.57 12.75
CA ALA A 76 -1.47 6.50 11.90
C ALA A 76 -1.88 6.78 10.44
N HIS A 77 -1.82 8.06 10.05
CA HIS A 77 -2.10 8.51 8.69
C HIS A 77 -0.84 8.27 7.84
N PHE A 78 -0.89 7.28 6.95
CA PHE A 78 0.13 7.12 5.92
C PHE A 78 -0.13 8.16 4.83
N GLU A 79 0.70 9.21 4.75
CA GLU A 79 0.60 10.19 3.67
C GLU A 79 1.10 9.56 2.36
N ILE A 80 0.17 9.10 1.53
CA ILE A 80 0.49 8.57 0.20
C ILE A 80 0.53 9.75 -0.75
N ARG A 81 1.73 10.16 -1.13
CA ARG A 81 1.91 11.13 -2.20
C ARG A 81 1.77 10.41 -3.53
N PHE A 82 0.59 10.52 -4.14
CA PHE A 82 0.39 10.11 -5.53
C PHE A 82 1.29 10.98 -6.42
N ILE A 83 2.39 10.43 -6.92
CA ILE A 83 3.22 11.10 -7.92
C ILE A 83 2.46 10.94 -9.25
N ASN A 84 1.62 11.94 -9.54
CA ASN A 84 0.96 12.23 -10.82
C ASN A 84 0.98 11.09 -11.85
N ASN A 85 -0.08 10.28 -11.89
CA ASN A 85 -0.47 9.60 -13.12
C ASN A 85 -1.67 10.36 -13.68
N PRO A 86 -1.52 11.05 -14.83
CA PRO A 86 -2.62 11.78 -15.44
C PRO A 86 -3.66 10.76 -15.91
N PHE A 87 -4.82 10.74 -15.26
CA PHE A 87 -6.06 10.33 -15.91
C PHE A 87 -6.75 11.57 -16.47
#